data_AF-A0A2D9TX14-F1
#
_entry.id   AF-A0A2D9TX14-F1
#
_cell.length_a   1.000
_cell.length_b   1.000
_cell.length_c   1.000
_cell.angle_alpha   90.00
_cell.angle_beta   90.00
_cell.angle_gamma   90.00
#
_symmetry.space_group_name_H-M   'P 1'
#
loop_
_entity.id
_entity.type
_entity.pdbx_description
1 polymer ?
#
loop_
_entity_poly.entity_id
_entity_poly.type
_entity_poly.pdbx_seq_one_letter_code
_entity_poly.pdbx_strand_id
1 'polypeptide(L)'
;MAPGRLRTAGHRRGVPLRLDKFGIPYLLTHDKAAKAQYDPLKPRVSLLTMHSSKGLEFNRVIIAGVGEGCSEEDQATEVRLLYIAMTRAMQNLLITSCKAGYFSEQLTAVEGRLLGVG
;
A
#
# COMPACT_ATOMS: atom_id res chain seq x y z
N MET A 1 13.61 -15.60 -26.44
CA MET A 1 12.77 -14.40 -26.29
C MET A 1 12.56 -14.17 -24.80
N ALA A 2 13.42 -13.38 -24.16
CA ALA A 2 13.39 -13.17 -22.70
C ALA A 2 12.48 -11.99 -22.37
N PRO A 3 11.46 -12.15 -21.49
CA PRO A 3 10.54 -11.05 -21.17
C PRO A 3 11.26 -9.97 -20.36
N GLY A 4 10.93 -8.72 -20.69
CA GLY A 4 11.59 -7.49 -20.26
C GLY A 4 11.83 -7.41 -18.75
N ARG A 5 13.10 -7.20 -18.42
CA ARG A 5 13.61 -7.01 -17.06
C ARG A 5 13.13 -5.65 -16.53
N LEU A 6 11.98 -5.63 -15.85
CA LEU A 6 11.49 -4.47 -15.11
C LEU A 6 12.44 -4.15 -13.95
N ARG A 7 13.22 -3.08 -14.12
CA ARG A 7 14.04 -2.45 -13.08
C ARG A 7 13.15 -1.53 -12.24
N THR A 8 12.69 -1.95 -11.07
CA THR A 8 12.14 -1.05 -10.02
C THR A 8 12.30 -1.69 -8.63
N ALA A 9 12.48 -0.85 -7.61
CA ALA A 9 13.03 -1.17 -6.29
C ALA A 9 12.24 -2.20 -5.45
N GLY A 10 13.01 -3.02 -4.71
CA GLY A 10 12.70 -3.77 -3.47
C GLY A 10 11.31 -4.40 -3.29
N HIS A 11 10.30 -3.60 -3.01
CA HIS A 11 9.02 -4.05 -2.42
C HIS A 11 8.04 -4.72 -3.39
N ARG A 12 8.04 -4.34 -4.68
CA ARG A 12 7.00 -4.81 -5.63
C ARG A 12 7.00 -6.32 -5.92
N ARG A 13 8.11 -7.03 -5.65
CA ARG A 13 8.20 -8.50 -5.83
C ARG A 13 8.11 -9.27 -4.51
N GLY A 14 8.40 -8.65 -3.37
CA GLY A 14 8.48 -9.36 -2.09
C GLY A 14 7.15 -9.91 -1.62
N VAL A 15 6.08 -9.12 -1.70
CA VAL A 15 4.75 -9.54 -1.23
C VAL A 15 4.16 -10.64 -2.13
N PRO A 16 4.09 -10.49 -3.48
CA PRO A 16 3.58 -11.56 -4.35
C PRO A 16 4.30 -12.90 -4.16
N LEU A 17 5.64 -12.89 -4.13
CA LEU A 17 6.44 -14.10 -3.94
C LEU A 17 6.14 -14.80 -2.61
N ARG A 18 5.85 -14.04 -1.54
CA ARG A 18 5.45 -14.62 -0.26
C ARG A 18 4.04 -15.20 -0.31
N LEU A 19 3.10 -14.53 -0.97
CA LEU A 19 1.76 -15.07 -1.15
C LEU A 19 1.79 -16.36 -1.97
N ASP A 20 2.58 -16.41 -3.05
CA ASP A 20 2.82 -17.63 -3.83
C ASP A 20 3.38 -18.75 -2.95
N LYS A 21 4.42 -18.45 -2.15
CA LYS A 21 5.05 -19.43 -1.24
C LYS A 21 4.05 -20.05 -0.26
N PHE A 22 3.05 -19.28 0.19
CA PHE A 22 2.03 -19.73 1.13
C PHE A 22 0.71 -20.16 0.46
N GLY A 23 0.65 -20.20 -0.87
CA GLY A 23 -0.56 -20.58 -1.60
C GLY A 23 -1.75 -19.66 -1.38
N ILE A 24 -1.49 -18.37 -1.08
CA ILE A 24 -2.55 -17.39 -0.82
C ILE A 24 -2.97 -16.76 -2.15
N PRO A 25 -4.23 -16.92 -2.60
CA PRO A 25 -4.67 -16.33 -3.85
C PRO A 25 -4.60 -14.81 -3.78
N TYR A 26 -4.14 -14.18 -4.87
CA TYR A 26 -4.12 -12.72 -4.97
C TYR A 26 -4.41 -12.20 -6.38
N LEU A 27 -4.78 -10.92 -6.46
CA LEU A 27 -4.95 -10.16 -7.70
C LEU A 27 -3.95 -9.00 -7.70
N LEU A 28 -3.09 -8.93 -8.72
CA LEU A 28 -2.19 -7.79 -8.94
C LEU A 28 -2.83 -6.78 -9.89
N THR A 29 -3.26 -5.63 -9.36
CA THR A 29 -3.82 -4.56 -10.19
C THR A 29 -2.70 -3.64 -10.69
N HIS A 30 -2.15 -3.94 -11.86
CA HIS A 30 -1.12 -3.14 -12.51
C HIS A 30 -1.65 -2.31 -13.68
N ASP A 31 -2.86 -2.60 -14.16
CA ASP A 31 -3.55 -1.88 -15.22
C ASP A 31 -5.07 -1.80 -15.00
N LYS A 32 -5.77 -1.15 -15.94
CA LYS A 32 -7.24 -1.02 -15.88
C LYS A 32 -7.98 -2.35 -16.02
N ALA A 33 -7.45 -3.30 -16.79
CA ALA A 33 -8.10 -4.59 -17.03
C ALA A 33 -8.06 -5.46 -15.77
N ALA A 34 -6.91 -5.54 -15.11
CA ALA A 34 -6.74 -6.20 -13.83
C ALA A 34 -7.59 -5.54 -12.74
N LYS A 35 -7.72 -4.21 -12.76
CA LYS A 35 -8.63 -3.49 -11.86
C LYS A 35 -10.10 -3.86 -12.07
N ALA A 36 -10.53 -4.05 -13.32
CA ALA A 36 -11.90 -4.49 -13.64
C ALA A 36 -12.20 -5.90 -13.14
N GLN A 37 -11.18 -6.72 -12.88
CA GLN A 37 -11.35 -8.06 -12.28
C GLN A 37 -11.54 -8.01 -10.77
N TYR A 38 -11.45 -6.83 -10.13
CA TYR A 38 -11.72 -6.69 -8.70
C TYR A 38 -13.13 -7.18 -8.38
N ASP A 39 -13.22 -8.00 -7.36
CA ASP A 39 -14.46 -8.60 -6.90
C ASP A 39 -14.32 -8.78 -5.39
N PRO A 40 -15.09 -8.03 -4.57
CA PRO A 40 -15.00 -8.09 -3.12
C PRO A 40 -15.47 -9.43 -2.54
N LEU A 41 -16.17 -10.27 -3.31
CA LEU A 41 -16.67 -11.57 -2.88
C LEU A 41 -15.65 -12.70 -3.12
N LYS A 42 -14.59 -12.46 -3.91
CA LYS A 42 -13.58 -13.50 -4.16
C LYS A 42 -12.61 -13.60 -2.97
N PRO A 43 -12.36 -14.82 -2.44
CA PRO A 43 -11.49 -15.02 -1.28
C PRO A 43 -10.01 -14.94 -1.67
N ARG A 44 -9.51 -13.72 -1.88
CA ARG A 44 -8.13 -13.45 -2.30
C ARG A 44 -7.66 -12.09 -1.80
N VAL A 45 -6.35 -11.89 -1.77
CA VAL A 45 -5.73 -10.59 -1.47
C VAL A 45 -5.73 -9.72 -2.72
N SER A 46 -6.09 -8.44 -2.60
CA SER A 46 -5.88 -7.46 -3.68
C SER A 46 -4.57 -6.72 -3.44
N LEU A 47 -3.60 -6.91 -4.32
CA LEU A 47 -2.31 -6.23 -4.30
C LEU A 47 -2.31 -5.09 -5.32
N LEU A 48 -2.14 -3.88 -4.82
CA LEU A 48 -2.35 -2.66 -5.59
C LEU A 48 -1.44 -1.53 -5.09
N THR A 49 -1.23 -0.55 -5.96
CA THR A 49 -0.55 0.71 -5.59
C THR A 49 -1.56 1.68 -4.98
N MET A 50 -1.11 2.67 -4.19
CA MET A 50 -1.98 3.74 -3.70
C MET A 50 -2.73 4.43 -4.85
N HIS A 51 -2.05 4.67 -5.98
CA HIS A 51 -2.65 5.23 -7.19
C HIS A 51 -3.80 4.38 -7.76
N SER A 52 -3.58 3.07 -7.91
CA SER A 52 -4.58 2.17 -8.49
C SER A 52 -5.77 1.90 -7.56
N SER A 53 -5.63 2.20 -6.26
CA SER A 53 -6.67 2.05 -5.24
C SER A 53 -7.87 2.99 -5.41
N LYS A 54 -7.70 4.13 -6.09
CA LYS A 54 -8.72 5.18 -6.20
C LYS A 54 -10.06 4.62 -6.70
N GLY A 55 -11.14 4.85 -5.95
CA GLY A 55 -12.49 4.38 -6.31
C GLY A 55 -12.77 2.90 -6.02
N LEU A 56 -11.85 2.21 -5.35
CA LEU A 56 -12.12 0.92 -4.68
C LEU A 56 -12.29 1.17 -3.19
N GLU A 57 -12.93 0.24 -2.49
CA GLU A 57 -13.07 0.24 -1.03
C GLU A 57 -12.92 -1.19 -0.51
N PHE A 58 -12.37 -1.33 0.71
CA PHE A 58 -12.04 -2.62 1.32
C PHE A 58 -12.34 -2.61 2.82
N ASN A 59 -12.84 -3.72 3.36
CA ASN A 59 -13.04 -3.88 4.80
C ASN A 59 -11.72 -3.72 5.59
N ARG A 60 -10.61 -4.17 5.01
CA ARG A 60 -9.27 -4.07 5.59
C ARG A 60 -8.27 -3.59 4.55
N VAL A 61 -7.49 -2.56 4.89
CA VAL A 61 -6.39 -2.05 4.07
C VAL A 61 -5.10 -2.11 4.87
N ILE A 62 -4.04 -2.60 4.22
CA ILE A 62 -2.67 -2.54 4.75
C ILE A 62 -1.87 -1.67 3.78
N ILE A 63 -1.36 -0.54 4.28
CA ILE A 63 -0.48 0.36 3.56
C ILE A 63 0.94 0.12 4.06
N ALA A 64 1.73 -0.61 3.29
CA ALA A 64 3.07 -1.01 3.69
C ALA A 64 4.15 -0.03 3.19
N GLY A 65 5.14 0.25 4.04
CA GLY A 65 6.37 0.96 3.65
C GLY A 65 6.17 2.45 3.34
N VAL A 66 5.29 3.14 4.05
CA VAL A 66 5.04 4.57 3.85
C VAL A 66 6.32 5.39 4.06
N GLY A 67 6.60 6.29 3.12
CA GLY A 67 7.79 7.14 3.12
C GLY A 67 9.04 6.52 2.48
N GLU A 68 9.00 5.25 2.06
CA GLU A 68 10.11 4.63 1.35
C GLU A 68 10.33 5.28 -0.02
N GLY A 69 11.53 5.87 -0.23
CA GLY A 69 11.90 6.50 -1.50
C GLY A 69 11.25 7.86 -1.76
N CYS A 70 10.54 8.46 -0.79
CA CYS A 70 10.00 9.81 -0.89
C CYS A 70 11.11 10.86 -0.74
N SER A 71 11.21 11.78 -1.71
CA SER A 71 12.02 12.99 -1.58
C SER A 71 11.24 14.09 -0.83
N GLU A 72 11.91 15.16 -0.39
CA GLU A 72 11.23 16.32 0.20
C GLU A 72 10.29 17.01 -0.80
N GLU A 73 10.68 17.08 -2.08
CA GLU A 73 9.88 17.68 -3.15
C GLU A 73 8.58 16.90 -3.41
N ASP A 74 8.61 15.58 -3.23
CA ASP A 74 7.45 14.70 -3.44
C ASP A 74 6.51 14.63 -2.23
N GLN A 75 6.92 15.17 -1.08
CA GLN A 75 6.23 14.94 0.20
C GLN A 75 4.75 15.31 0.16
N ALA A 76 4.40 16.48 -0.38
CA ALA A 76 3.00 16.91 -0.47
C ALA A 76 2.15 15.97 -1.35
N THR A 77 2.73 15.46 -2.43
CA THR A 77 2.09 14.52 -3.34
C THR A 77 1.88 13.17 -2.65
N GLU A 78 2.91 12.64 -1.99
CA GLU A 78 2.85 11.37 -1.26
C GLU A 78 1.89 11.44 -0.07
N VAL A 79 1.81 12.56 0.65
CA VAL A 79 0.80 12.78 1.70
C VAL A 79 -0.62 12.69 1.14
N ARG A 80 -0.87 13.31 -0.02
CA ARG A 80 -2.18 13.25 -0.67
C ARG A 80 -2.53 11.83 -1.11
N LEU A 81 -1.55 11.09 -1.66
CA LEU A 81 -1.74 9.69 -2.06
C LEU A 81 -1.99 8.78 -0.87
N LEU A 82 -1.27 8.99 0.23
CA LEU A 82 -1.48 8.28 1.49
C LEU A 82 -2.91 8.51 1.99
N TYR A 83 -3.38 9.75 2.04
CA TYR A 83 -4.77 10.05 2.43
C TYR A 83 -5.80 9.34 1.54
N ILE A 84 -5.60 9.35 0.22
CA ILE A 84 -6.46 8.61 -0.71
C ILE A 84 -6.46 7.12 -0.36
N ALA A 85 -5.30 6.51 -0.11
CA ALA A 85 -5.19 5.10 0.23
C ALA A 85 -5.81 4.77 1.60
N MET A 86 -5.64 5.63 2.60
CA MET A 86 -6.21 5.47 3.95
C MET A 86 -7.74 5.43 3.90
N THR A 87 -8.35 6.34 3.13
CA THR A 87 -9.80 6.42 2.94
C THR A 87 -10.39 5.27 2.12
N ARG A 88 -9.57 4.30 1.67
CA ARG A 88 -10.07 3.05 1.07
C ARG A 88 -10.48 2.02 2.12
N ALA A 89 -10.06 2.20 3.38
CA ALA A 89 -10.41 1.31 4.48
C ALA A 89 -11.79 1.63 5.03
N MET A 90 -12.68 0.64 5.08
CA MET A 90 -14.02 0.78 5.65
C MET A 90 -14.05 0.46 7.15
N GLN A 91 -13.20 -0.45 7.62
CA GLN A 91 -13.20 -0.88 9.03
C GLN A 91 -11.81 -0.90 9.64
N ASN A 92 -10.84 -1.52 8.97
CA ASN A 92 -9.50 -1.74 9.51
C ASN A 92 -8.44 -1.13 8.60
N LEU A 93 -7.57 -0.31 9.19
CA LEU A 93 -6.43 0.28 8.52
C LEU A 93 -5.16 -0.04 9.30
N LEU A 94 -4.19 -0.66 8.63
CA LEU A 94 -2.84 -0.83 9.15
C LEU A 94 -1.87 -0.05 8.26
N ILE A 95 -1.05 0.79 8.86
CA ILE A 95 0.00 1.53 8.17
C ILE A 95 1.33 1.09 8.75
N THR A 96 2.31 0.80 7.88
CA THR A 96 3.68 0.53 8.31
C THR A 96 4.65 1.49 7.63
N SER A 97 5.70 1.87 8.35
CA SER A 97 6.85 2.60 7.83
C SER A 97 8.12 1.91 8.31
N CYS A 98 9.19 1.96 7.52
CA CYS A 98 10.45 1.28 7.78
C CYS A 98 11.65 2.22 7.85
N LYS A 99 11.49 3.50 7.51
CA LYS A 99 12.59 4.46 7.40
C LYS A 99 12.29 5.69 8.25
N ALA A 100 13.28 6.11 9.03
CA ALA A 100 13.23 7.38 9.74
C ALA A 100 13.11 8.54 8.73
N GLY A 101 12.16 9.45 8.98
CA GLY A 101 11.92 10.66 8.21
C GLY A 101 10.51 11.19 8.44
N TYR A 102 10.08 12.12 7.58
CA TYR A 102 8.81 12.84 7.73
C TYR A 102 7.62 11.92 8.05
N PHE A 103 7.39 10.87 7.26
CA PHE A 103 6.22 10.00 7.47
C PHE A 103 6.28 9.20 8.77
N SER A 104 7.44 8.67 9.16
CA SER A 104 7.56 7.93 10.41
C SER A 104 7.36 8.83 11.61
N GLU A 105 7.91 10.05 11.58
CA GLU A 105 7.74 11.05 12.65
C GLU A 105 6.28 11.46 12.80
N GLN A 106 5.59 11.71 11.69
CA GLN A 106 4.18 12.07 11.71
C GLN A 106 3.30 10.91 12.23
N LEU A 107 3.58 9.67 11.85
CA LEU A 107 2.86 8.49 12.35
C LEU A 107 3.10 8.30 13.86
N THR A 108 4.33 8.39 14.34
CA THR A 108 4.66 8.31 15.77
C THR A 108 4.02 9.44 16.57
N ALA A 109 3.99 10.66 16.03
CA ALA A 109 3.32 11.79 16.68
C ALA A 109 1.80 11.58 16.79
N VAL A 110 1.17 10.97 15.79
CA VAL A 110 -0.26 10.59 15.85
C VAL A 110 -0.47 9.49 16.89
N GLU A 111 0.39 8.47 16.91
CA GLU A 111 0.33 7.37 17.88
C GLU A 111 0.44 7.88 19.32
N GLY A 112 1.41 8.74 19.63
CA GLY A 112 1.57 9.35 20.97
C GLY A 112 0.32 10.10 21.42
N ARG A 113 -0.31 10.88 20.52
CA ARG A 113 -1.57 11.58 20.81
C ARG A 113 -2.74 10.62 21.06
N LEU A 114 -2.85 9.54 20.28
CA LEU A 114 -3.92 8.56 20.42
C LEU A 114 -3.79 7.73 21.70
N LEU A 115 -2.55 7.42 22.10
CA LEU A 115 -2.27 6.62 23.29
C LEU A 115 -2.16 7.47 24.58
N GLY A 116 -2.29 8.79 24.47
CA GLY A 116 -2.16 9.70 25.62
C GLY A 116 -0.74 9.74 26.22
N VAL A 117 0.25 9.38 25.41
CA VAL A 117 1.68 9.40 25.79
C VAL A 117 2.28 10.63 25.13
N GLY A 118 2.12 11.79 25.77
CA GLY A 118 2.61 13.09 25.32
C GLY A 118 3.01 13.95 26.50
#